data_AF-A0A550GYU0-F1
#
_entry.id   AF-A0A550GYU0-F1
#
_cell.length_a   1.000
_cell.length_b   1.000
_cell.length_c   1.000
_cell.angle_alpha   90.00
_cell.angle_beta   90.00
_cell.angle_gamma   90.00
#
_symmetry.space_group_name_H-M   'P 1'
#
loop_
_entity.id
_entity.type
_entity.pdbx_description
1 polymer ?
#
loop_
_entity_poly.entity_id
_entity_poly.type
_entity_poly.pdbx_seq_one_letter_code
_entity_poly.pdbx_strand_id
1 'polypeptide(L)' 'MSRTDWMCLTAVILGFGLILYGANLFNAIVGWIGVYFFFGGILVFLVLYIYGELTKKEEVQKP' A
#
# COMPACT_ATOMS: atom_id res chain seq x y z
N MET A 1 15.15 -3.41 3.10
CA MET A 1 13.73 -3.11 2.82
C MET A 1 13.47 -1.71 3.35
N SER A 2 13.02 -0.79 2.50
CA SER A 2 12.80 0.60 2.90
C SER A 2 11.73 0.67 4.00
N ARG A 3 11.79 1.66 4.89
CA ARG A 3 10.72 1.89 5.89
C ARG A 3 9.36 2.03 5.21
N THR A 4 9.34 2.57 4.01
CA THR A 4 8.14 2.74 3.17
C THR A 4 7.55 1.41 2.72
N ASP A 5 8.37 0.41 2.42
CA ASP A 5 7.91 -0.93 2.03
C ASP A 5 7.19 -1.63 3.21
N TRP A 6 7.76 -1.51 4.41
CA TRP A 6 7.16 -2.02 5.65
C TRP A 6 5.86 -1.32 6.00
N MET A 7 5.78 0.00 5.80
CA MET A 7 4.54 0.75 5.99
C MET A 7 3.46 0.32 4.99
N CYS A 8 3.80 0.14 3.71
CA CYS A 8 2.85 -0.34 2.70
C CYS A 8 2.36 -1.76 3.02
N LEU A 9 3.27 -2.66 3.40
CA LEU A 9 2.92 -4.02 3.80
C LEU A 9 2.00 -4.03 5.03
N THR A 10 2.27 -3.17 6.01
CA THR A 10 1.41 -3.01 7.19
C THR A 10 0.03 -2.49 6.81
N ALA A 11 -0.06 -1.51 5.91
CA ALA A 11 -1.33 -0.98 5.43
C ALA A 11 -2.18 -2.04 4.70
N VAL A 12 -1.55 -2.90 3.90
CA VAL A 12 -2.22 -4.02 3.20
C VAL A 12 -2.73 -5.06 4.19
N ILE A 13 -1.91 -5.46 5.18
CA ILE A 13 -2.31 -6.41 6.23
C ILE A 13 -3.47 -5.84 7.06
N LEU A 14 -3.39 -4.56 7.43
CA LEU A 14 -4.43 -3.86 8.19
C LEU A 14 -5.72 -3.74 7.38
N GLY A 15 -5.63 -3.46 6.07
CA GLY A 15 -6.77 -3.47 5.15
C GLY A 15 -7.46 -4.83 5.10
N PHE A 16 -6.68 -5.91 4.97
CA PHE A 16 -7.22 -7.27 5.00
C PHE A 16 -7.91 -7.60 6.33
N GLY A 17 -7.32 -7.19 7.46
CA GLY A 17 -7.93 -7.33 8.78
C GLY A 17 -9.26 -6.59 8.90
N LEU A 18 -9.35 -5.36 8.37
CA LEU A 18 -10.58 -4.56 8.37
C LEU A 18 -11.67 -5.16 7.48
N ILE A 19 -11.32 -5.80 6.35
CA ILE A 19 -12.28 -6.53 5.52
C ILE A 19 -12.92 -7.67 6.32
N LEU A 20 -12.09 -8.50 6.96
CA LEU A 20 -12.56 -9.62 7.77
C LEU A 20 -13.36 -9.14 8.98
N TYR A 21 -12.91 -8.08 9.65
CA TYR A 21 -13.59 -7.50 10.80
C TYR A 21 -14.93 -6.87 10.42
N GLY A 22 -14.99 -6.14 9.30
CA GLY A 22 -16.23 -5.58 8.75
C GLY A 22 -17.22 -6.66 8.35
N ALA A 23 -16.75 -7.75 7.73
CA ALA A 23 -17.57 -8.92 7.42
C ALA A 23 -18.12 -9.59 8.69
N ASN A 24 -17.28 -9.74 9.73
CA ASN A 24 -17.67 -10.33 11.01
C ASN A 24 -18.72 -9.51 11.76
N LEU A 25 -18.65 -8.18 11.67
CA LEU A 25 -19.62 -7.27 12.29
C LEU A 25 -20.83 -6.93 11.40
N PHE A 26 -20.91 -7.50 10.19
CA PHE A 26 -21.89 -7.11 9.16
C PHE A 26 -21.90 -5.59 8.89
N ASN A 27 -20.76 -4.92 9.10
CA ASN A 27 -20.61 -3.49 8.92
C ASN A 27 -19.91 -3.20 7.59
N ALA A 28 -20.72 -2.83 6.60
CA ALA A 28 -20.25 -2.52 5.26
C ALA A 28 -19.23 -1.38 5.23
N ILE A 29 -19.40 -0.34 6.07
CA ILE A 29 -18.51 0.82 6.11
C ILE A 29 -17.09 0.37 6.46
N VAL A 30 -16.97 -0.43 7.52
CA VAL A 30 -15.67 -0.96 7.98
C VAL A 30 -15.04 -1.88 6.93
N GLY A 31 -15.85 -2.73 6.30
CA GLY A 31 -15.38 -3.60 5.22
C GLY A 31 -14.82 -2.82 4.03
N TRP A 32 -15.54 -1.79 3.57
CA TRP A 32 -15.11 -0.93 2.47
C TRP A 32 -13.87 -0.09 2.79
N ILE A 33 -13.72 0.39 4.03
CA ILE A 33 -12.47 1.03 4.49
C ILE A 33 -11.29 0.06 4.33
N GLY A 34 -11.48 -1.22 4.71
CA GLY A 34 -10.48 -2.26 4.52
C GLY A 34 -10.12 -2.48 3.05
N VAL A 35 -11.11 -2.49 2.15
CA VAL A 35 -10.89 -2.58 0.69
C VAL A 35 -10.03 -1.41 0.19
N TYR A 36 -10.36 -0.18 0.58
CA TYR A 36 -9.57 1.00 0.18
C TYR A 36 -8.14 0.96 0.73
N PHE A 37 -7.94 0.50 1.97
CA PHE A 37 -6.60 0.32 2.54
C PHE A 37 -5.79 -0.75 1.79
N PHE A 38 -6.43 -1.87 1.42
CA PHE A 38 -5.79 -2.96 0.72
C PHE A 38 -5.33 -2.54 -0.68
N PHE A 39 -6.26 -2.06 -1.52
CA PHE A 39 -5.93 -1.63 -2.88
C PHE A 39 -5.08 -0.36 -2.91
N GLY A 40 -5.38 0.60 -2.03
CA GLY A 40 -4.60 1.83 -1.90
C GLY A 40 -3.16 1.56 -1.46
N GLY A 41 -2.94 0.65 -0.51
CA GLY A 41 -1.59 0.27 -0.06
C GLY A 41 -0.76 -0.36 -1.18
N ILE A 42 -1.37 -1.23 -1.99
CA ILE A 42 -0.71 -1.83 -3.17
C ILE A 42 -0.38 -0.75 -4.21
N LEU A 43 -1.31 0.16 -4.48
CA LEU A 43 -1.13 1.21 -5.49
C LEU A 43 -0.04 2.21 -5.08
N VAL A 44 -0.02 2.64 -3.82
CA VAL A 44 1.03 3.51 -3.28
C VAL A 44 2.40 2.82 -3.35
N PHE A 45 2.47 1.54 -2.99
CA PHE A 45 3.70 0.76 -3.11
C PHE A 45 4.23 0.74 -4.55
N LEU A 46 3.34 0.48 -5.52
CA LEU A 46 3.70 0.43 -6.93
C LEU A 46 4.18 1.79 -7.47
N VAL A 47 3.50 2.88 -7.10
CA VAL A 47 3.91 4.25 -7.48
C VAL A 47 5.28 4.59 -6.91
N LEU A 48 5.51 4.32 -5.62
CA LEU A 48 6.79 4.58 -4.97
C LEU A 48 7.93 3.75 -5.57
N TYR A 49 7.65 2.49 -5.89
CA TYR A 49 8.62 1.61 -6.54
C TYR A 49 9.01 2.15 -7.92
N ILE A 50 8.03 2.49 -8.76
CA ILE A 50 8.28 3.05 -10.10
C ILE A 50 9.04 4.38 -9.98
N TYR A 51 8.62 5.27 -9.08
CA TYR A 51 9.29 6.55 -8.87
C TYR A 51 10.75 6.37 -8.45
N GLY A 52 11.02 5.46 -7.50
CA GLY A 52 12.38 5.15 -7.07
C GLY A 52 13.24 4.59 -8.20
N GLU A 53 12.69 3.73 -9.05
CA GLU A 53 13.40 3.21 -10.23
C GLU A 53 13.61 4.27 -11.31
N LEU A 54 12.69 5.21 -11.49
CA LEU A 54 12.87 6.34 -12.43
C LEU A 54 13.95 7.31 -11.93
N THR A 55 13.94 7.70 -10.66
CA THR A 55 14.95 8.62 -10.08
C THR A 55 16.36 8.01 -10.08
N LYS A 56 16.48 6.69 -9.85
CA LYS A 56 17.79 6.01 -9.95
C LYS A 56 18.41 6.09 -11.35
N LYS A 57 17.60 6.17 -12.41
CA LYS A 57 18.11 6.30 -13.79
C LYS A 57 18.67 7.68 -14.08
N GLU A 58 18.21 8.73 -13.39
CA GLU A 58 18.73 10.10 -13.57
C GLU A 58 20.12 10.28 -12.95
N GLU A 59 20.47 9.57 -11.88
CA GLU A 59 21.81 9.71 -11.26
C GLU A 59 22.95 9.13 -12.10
N VAL A 60 22.67 8.13 -12.95
CA VAL A 60 23.70 7.48 -13.80
C VAL A 60 24.07 8.35 -15.01
N GLN A 61 23.34 9.44 -15.27
CA GLN A 61 23.57 10.35 -16.42
C GLN A 61 24.22 11.69 -16.06
N LYS A 62 24.79 11.86 -14.85
CA LYS A 62 25.64 13.04 -14.57
C LYS A 62 27.08 12.76 -15.01
N PRO A 63 27.65 13.55 -15.96
CA PRO A 63 29.06 13.46 -16.35
C PRO A 63 30.01 13.88 -15.22
#